data_AF-V5I6M6-F1
#
_entry.id   AF-V5I6M6-F1
#
_cell.length_a   1.000
_cell.length_b   1.000
_cell.length_c   1.000
_cell.angle_alpha   90.00
_cell.angle_beta   90.00
_cell.angle_gamma   90.00
#
_symmetry.space_group_name_H-M   'P 1'
#
loop_
_entity.id
_entity.type
_entity.pdbx_description
1 polymer ?
#
loop_
_entity_poly.entity_id
_entity_poly.type
_entity_poly.pdbx_seq_one_letter_code
_entity_poly.pdbx_strand_id
1 'polypeptide(L)'
;VVLPMLKENKIRLDTSEDFVAMRRFVLSLEPNVFKPFDEIVVMFFQEPPVLENSGTFNRWLSKILIILLILTPLKEDTLLAKINRLKSEFSPNSIFENVVTKADPLNVNNNADTFEKIPAELIFIRFIFRVVSLTSKQCLVTVRSKENNFLIEQFSCFLMHCLYIFQSGSHCKITNKCITILNKNIPFDENDVI
;
A
#
# COMPACT_ATOMS: atom_id res chain seq x y z
N VAL A 1 8.67 -13.32 -14.74
CA VAL A 1 8.04 -12.51 -15.82
C VAL A 1 6.94 -11.59 -15.28
N VAL A 2 5.93 -12.11 -14.58
CA VAL A 2 4.76 -11.30 -14.13
C VAL A 2 5.11 -10.26 -13.06
N LEU A 3 5.90 -10.60 -12.03
CA LEU A 3 6.28 -9.63 -10.98
C LEU A 3 7.04 -8.41 -11.51
N PRO A 4 8.07 -8.54 -12.38
CA PRO A 4 8.70 -7.39 -13.03
C PRO A 4 7.72 -6.51 -13.82
N MET A 5 6.79 -7.12 -14.56
CA MET A 5 5.78 -6.37 -15.31
C MET A 5 4.79 -5.64 -14.40
N LEU A 6 4.46 -6.23 -13.24
CA LEU A 6 3.67 -5.59 -12.20
C LEU A 6 4.44 -4.42 -11.57
N LYS A 7 5.74 -4.58 -11.32
CA LYS A 7 6.64 -3.53 -10.81
C LYS A 7 6.62 -2.29 -11.69
N GLU A 8 6.72 -2.51 -13.00
CA GLU A 8 6.78 -1.48 -14.04
C GLU A 8 5.40 -0.97 -14.50
N ASN A 9 4.30 -1.39 -13.85
CA ASN A 9 2.92 -1.05 -14.22
C ASN A 9 2.57 -1.35 -15.70
N LYS A 10 3.24 -2.36 -16.29
CA LYS A 10 3.04 -2.82 -17.68
C LYS A 10 1.85 -3.77 -17.83
N ILE A 11 1.34 -4.31 -16.72
CA ILE A 11 0.12 -5.12 -16.70
C ILE A 11 -1.08 -4.16 -16.62
N ARG A 12 -1.98 -4.24 -17.61
CA ARG A 12 -3.25 -3.50 -17.58
C ARG A 12 -4.19 -4.19 -16.59
N LEU A 13 -4.61 -3.44 -15.56
CA LEU A 13 -5.52 -3.90 -14.51
C LEU A 13 -6.59 -2.82 -14.30
N ASP A 14 -7.15 -2.39 -15.42
CA ASP A 14 -7.97 -1.17 -15.52
C ASP A 14 -9.47 -1.50 -15.44
N THR A 15 -9.83 -2.79 -15.52
CA THR A 15 -11.20 -3.31 -15.50
C THR A 15 -11.39 -4.38 -14.41
N SER A 16 -12.66 -4.66 -14.09
CA SER A 16 -13.03 -5.69 -13.12
C SER A 16 -12.64 -7.09 -13.61
N GLU A 17 -12.80 -7.39 -14.91
CA GLU A 17 -12.40 -8.70 -15.45
C GLU A 17 -10.88 -8.92 -15.36
N ASP A 18 -10.07 -7.92 -15.73
CA ASP A 18 -8.60 -8.01 -15.67
C ASP A 18 -8.11 -8.25 -14.23
N PHE A 19 -8.69 -7.50 -13.28
CA PHE A 19 -8.36 -7.63 -11.86
C PHE A 19 -8.74 -9.01 -11.30
N VAL A 20 -9.93 -9.52 -11.62
CA VAL A 20 -10.37 -10.85 -11.20
C VAL A 20 -9.50 -11.94 -11.80
N ALA A 21 -9.14 -11.84 -13.08
CA ALA A 21 -8.25 -12.78 -13.75
C ALA A 21 -6.86 -12.81 -13.06
N MET A 22 -6.30 -11.64 -12.76
CA MET A 22 -5.01 -11.54 -12.07
C MET A 22 -5.07 -12.09 -10.65
N ARG A 23 -6.14 -11.84 -9.90
CA ARG A 23 -6.35 -12.44 -8.57
C ARG A 23 -6.39 -13.96 -8.63
N ARG A 24 -7.14 -14.53 -9.58
CA ARG A 24 -7.22 -15.99 -9.77
C ARG A 24 -5.86 -16.58 -10.12
N PHE A 25 -5.11 -15.92 -11.01
CA PHE A 25 -3.75 -16.32 -11.35
C PHE A 25 -2.84 -16.35 -10.12
N VAL A 26 -2.86 -15.29 -9.30
CA VAL A 26 -2.04 -15.25 -8.07
C VAL A 26 -2.45 -16.35 -7.08
N LEU A 27 -3.76 -16.59 -6.93
CA LEU A 27 -4.28 -17.64 -6.04
C LEU A 27 -3.97 -19.07 -6.52
N SER A 28 -3.73 -19.27 -7.81
CA SER A 28 -3.34 -20.58 -8.34
C SER A 28 -1.84 -20.87 -8.23
N LEU A 29 -1.04 -19.88 -7.80
CA LEU A 29 0.40 -20.04 -7.62
C LEU A 29 0.73 -20.50 -6.19
N GLU A 30 1.79 -21.31 -6.07
CA GLU A 30 2.32 -21.67 -4.76
C GLU A 30 2.93 -20.43 -4.07
N PRO A 31 2.66 -20.15 -2.79
CA PRO A 31 3.19 -18.96 -2.10
C PRO A 31 4.71 -18.81 -2.15
N ASN A 32 5.45 -19.91 -2.31
CA ASN A 32 6.90 -19.91 -2.39
C ASN A 32 7.45 -19.27 -3.67
N VAL A 33 6.67 -19.18 -4.76
CA VAL A 33 7.13 -18.54 -6.02
C VAL A 33 7.38 -17.03 -5.87
N PHE A 34 6.82 -16.44 -4.82
CA PHE A 34 6.95 -15.02 -4.50
C PHE A 34 8.18 -14.72 -3.63
N LYS A 35 8.94 -15.74 -3.21
CA LYS A 35 10.19 -15.54 -2.48
C LYS A 35 11.33 -15.17 -3.45
N PRO A 36 12.18 -14.19 -3.08
CA PRO A 36 12.12 -13.38 -1.86
C PRO A 36 11.03 -12.29 -1.94
N PHE A 37 10.24 -12.12 -0.87
CA PHE A 37 9.15 -11.11 -0.81
C PHE A 37 9.63 -9.65 -0.81
N ASP A 38 10.93 -9.39 -0.89
CA ASP A 38 11.51 -8.06 -0.67
C ASP A 38 11.03 -7.06 -1.72
N GLU A 39 11.12 -7.45 -3.01
CA GLU A 39 10.61 -6.63 -4.10
C GLU A 39 9.10 -6.40 -3.98
N ILE A 40 8.36 -7.37 -3.43
CA ILE A 40 6.91 -7.28 -3.25
C ILE A 40 6.58 -6.26 -2.16
N VAL A 41 7.34 -6.23 -1.06
CA VAL A 41 7.20 -5.21 -0.02
C VAL A 41 7.56 -3.84 -0.58
N VAL A 42 8.66 -3.69 -1.31
CA VAL A 42 9.03 -2.40 -1.94
C VAL A 42 7.96 -1.93 -2.93
N MET A 43 7.41 -2.84 -3.73
CA MET A 43 6.31 -2.54 -4.65
C MET A 43 5.02 -2.08 -3.95
N PHE A 44 4.78 -2.57 -2.73
CA PHE A 44 3.62 -2.18 -1.92
C PHE A 44 3.69 -0.70 -1.54
N PHE A 45 4.87 -0.21 -1.16
CA PHE A 45 5.11 1.18 -0.75
C PHE A 45 5.58 2.09 -1.89
N GLN A 46 5.07 1.84 -3.11
CA GLN A 46 5.30 2.74 -4.24
C GLN A 46 4.39 3.97 -4.17
N GLU A 47 4.89 5.06 -4.76
CA GLU A 47 4.17 6.32 -4.83
C GLU A 47 2.82 6.18 -5.58
N PRO A 48 1.73 6.73 -5.04
CA PRO A 48 0.47 6.82 -5.76
C PRO A 48 0.60 7.70 -7.01
N PRO A 49 -0.11 7.40 -8.11
CA PRO A 49 -0.07 8.22 -9.30
C PRO A 49 -0.76 9.57 -9.08
N VAL A 50 -0.39 10.55 -9.91
CA VAL A 50 -1.11 11.83 -9.98
C VAL A 50 -2.57 11.57 -10.35
N LEU A 51 -3.49 12.20 -9.61
CA LEU A 51 -4.92 11.95 -9.61
C LEU A 51 -5.67 12.41 -10.89
N GLU A 52 -4.96 12.78 -11.96
CA GLU A 52 -5.53 13.31 -13.19
C GLU A 52 -6.07 12.23 -14.14
N ASN A 53 -5.57 10.99 -14.05
CA ASN A 53 -5.97 9.88 -14.90
C ASN A 53 -6.56 8.73 -14.08
N SER A 54 -7.88 8.54 -14.18
CA SER A 54 -8.63 7.49 -13.47
C SER A 54 -8.14 6.07 -13.81
N GLY A 55 -7.72 5.83 -15.06
CA GLY A 55 -7.16 4.54 -15.46
C GLY A 55 -5.84 4.21 -14.75
N THR A 56 -4.96 5.19 -14.60
CA THR A 56 -3.69 5.02 -13.88
C THR A 56 -3.93 4.76 -12.39
N PHE A 57 -4.90 5.46 -11.77
CA PHE A 57 -5.26 5.25 -10.38
C PHE A 57 -5.86 3.86 -10.14
N ASN A 58 -6.79 3.42 -10.99
CA ASN A 58 -7.38 2.08 -10.92
C ASN A 58 -6.31 0.98 -11.02
N ARG A 59 -5.35 1.15 -11.94
CA ARG A 59 -4.23 0.20 -12.09
C ARG A 59 -3.36 0.13 -10.85
N TRP A 60 -3.03 1.29 -10.27
CA TRP A 60 -2.27 1.36 -9.03
C TRP A 60 -3.01 0.66 -7.89
N LEU A 61 -4.30 0.94 -7.69
CA LEU A 61 -5.08 0.31 -6.63
C LEU A 61 -5.23 -1.21 -6.85
N SER A 62 -5.46 -1.65 -8.09
CA SER A 62 -5.43 -3.07 -8.46
C SER A 62 -4.11 -3.73 -8.05
N LYS A 63 -2.97 -3.08 -8.33
CA LYS A 63 -1.65 -3.58 -7.94
C LYS A 63 -1.50 -3.67 -6.43
N ILE A 64 -1.90 -2.65 -5.68
CA ILE A 64 -1.88 -2.67 -4.20
C ILE A 64 -2.71 -3.84 -3.67
N LEU A 65 -3.91 -4.07 -4.20
CA LEU A 65 -4.77 -5.20 -3.82
C LEU A 65 -4.14 -6.57 -4.14
N ILE A 66 -3.53 -6.71 -5.31
CA ILE A 66 -2.82 -7.95 -5.68
C ILE A 66 -1.63 -8.20 -4.75
N ILE A 67 -0.85 -7.17 -4.43
CA ILE A 67 0.27 -7.30 -3.50
C ILE A 67 -0.23 -7.63 -2.10
N LEU A 68 -1.30 -6.98 -1.64
CA LEU A 68 -1.91 -7.27 -0.35
C LEU A 68 -2.38 -8.72 -0.27
N LEU A 69 -2.96 -9.26 -1.34
CA LEU A 69 -3.34 -10.67 -1.44
C LEU A 69 -2.13 -11.61 -1.26
N ILE A 70 -0.97 -11.25 -1.83
CA ILE A 70 0.27 -12.03 -1.70
C ILE A 70 0.87 -11.92 -0.29
N LEU A 71 0.77 -10.74 0.34
CA LEU A 71 1.36 -10.47 1.66
C LEU A 71 0.47 -10.94 2.82
N THR A 72 -0.85 -11.00 2.65
CA THR A 72 -1.82 -11.42 3.68
C THR A 72 -1.50 -12.76 4.35
N PRO A 73 -1.08 -13.83 3.65
CA PRO A 73 -0.72 -15.10 4.28
C PRO A 73 0.65 -15.10 4.97
N LEU A 74 1.45 -14.04 4.83
CA LEU A 74 2.75 -13.93 5.49
C LEU A 74 2.56 -13.72 7.00
N LYS A 75 3.40 -14.37 7.83
CA LYS A 75 3.40 -14.11 9.27
C LYS A 75 3.71 -12.64 9.54
N GLU A 76 2.95 -12.02 10.44
CA GLU A 76 3.09 -10.60 10.81
C GLU A 76 4.55 -10.24 11.14
N ASP A 77 5.24 -11.02 11.97
CA ASP A 77 6.64 -10.77 12.32
C ASP A 77 7.58 -10.75 11.12
N THR A 78 7.33 -11.61 10.13
CA THR A 78 8.14 -11.65 8.90
C THR A 78 7.85 -10.45 8.02
N LEU A 79 6.58 -10.02 7.93
CA LEU A 79 6.20 -8.80 7.23
C LEU A 79 6.84 -7.57 7.86
N LEU A 80 6.70 -7.39 9.18
CA LEU A 80 7.26 -6.26 9.91
C LEU A 80 8.79 -6.21 9.85
N ALA A 81 9.47 -7.37 9.94
CA ALA A 81 10.91 -7.44 9.78
C ALA A 81 11.36 -6.98 8.38
N LYS A 82 10.64 -7.38 7.33
CA LYS A 82 10.92 -6.94 5.95
C LYS A 82 10.67 -5.44 5.79
N ILE A 83 9.56 -4.93 6.32
CA ILE A 83 9.25 -3.50 6.30
C ILE A 83 10.38 -2.72 6.98
N ASN A 84 10.81 -3.13 8.18
CA ASN A 84 11.86 -2.43 8.90
C ASN A 84 13.21 -2.46 8.16
N ARG A 85 13.52 -3.57 7.47
CA ARG A 85 14.76 -3.70 6.69
C ARG A 85 14.75 -2.89 5.41
N LEU A 86 13.59 -2.76 4.76
CA LEU A 86 13.43 -2.16 3.42
C LEU A 86 12.95 -0.71 3.46
N LYS A 87 12.66 -0.15 4.64
CA LYS A 87 12.03 1.18 4.77
C LYS A 87 12.77 2.32 4.10
N SER A 88 14.09 2.24 3.93
CA SER A 88 14.88 3.22 3.18
C SER A 88 14.59 3.23 1.67
N GLU A 89 14.04 2.14 1.13
CA GLU A 89 13.69 1.99 -0.30
C GLU A 89 12.26 2.47 -0.62
N PHE A 90 11.46 2.80 0.41
CA PHE A 90 10.08 3.23 0.21
C PHE A 90 10.02 4.67 -0.25
N SER A 91 9.01 5.01 -1.06
CA SER A 91 8.76 6.40 -1.40
C SER A 91 8.11 7.11 -0.21
N PRO A 92 8.64 8.25 0.28
CA PRO A 92 7.98 9.04 1.33
C PRO A 92 6.53 9.40 0.97
N ASN A 93 6.26 9.69 -0.30
CA ASN A 93 4.94 10.03 -0.82
C ASN A 93 3.92 8.87 -0.77
N SER A 94 4.38 7.63 -0.55
CA SER A 94 3.49 6.49 -0.33
C SER A 94 2.78 6.54 1.03
N ILE A 95 3.37 7.24 2.00
CA ILE A 95 2.94 7.23 3.42
C ILE A 95 2.50 8.61 3.86
N PHE A 96 3.22 9.64 3.45
CA PHE A 96 3.04 11.02 3.89
C PHE A 96 2.39 11.86 2.78
N GLU A 97 1.69 12.92 3.20
CA GLU A 97 1.13 13.92 2.30
C GLU A 97 2.08 15.12 2.24
N ASN A 98 2.44 15.56 1.03
CA ASN A 98 3.28 16.75 0.77
C ASN A 98 4.72 16.69 1.28
N VAL A 99 5.39 15.53 1.18
CA VAL A 99 6.81 15.45 1.55
C VAL A 99 7.66 16.32 0.65
N VAL A 100 8.19 17.40 1.20
CA VAL A 100 9.28 18.14 0.57
C VAL A 100 10.55 17.37 0.87
N THR A 101 10.91 16.45 -0.03
CA THR A 101 12.24 15.85 0.01
C THR A 101 13.25 16.97 -0.18
N LYS A 102 13.92 17.41 0.89
CA LYS A 102 15.09 18.30 0.79
C LYS A 102 16.17 17.52 0.08
N ALA A 103 16.17 17.52 -1.25
CA ALA A 103 17.16 16.79 -2.04
C ALA A 103 18.53 17.40 -1.73
N ASP A 104 19.28 16.77 -0.84
CA ASP A 104 20.71 17.00 -0.75
C ASP A 104 21.34 16.27 -1.94
N PRO A 105 21.90 17.00 -2.93
CA PRO A 105 22.50 16.38 -4.12
C PRO A 105 23.69 15.47 -3.79
N LEU A 106 24.20 15.50 -2.54
CA LEU A 106 25.28 14.63 -2.06
C LEU A 106 24.78 13.43 -1.22
N ASN A 107 23.51 13.40 -0.81
CA ASN A 107 22.95 12.31 -0.01
C ASN A 107 21.98 11.45 -0.83
N VAL A 108 22.50 10.34 -1.37
CA VAL A 108 21.74 9.34 -2.15
C VAL A 108 20.64 8.67 -1.32
N ASN A 109 20.71 8.73 0.02
CA ASN A 109 19.83 8.04 0.96
C ASN A 109 18.84 8.94 1.70
N ASN A 110 18.44 10.08 1.13
CA ASN A 110 17.56 11.07 1.77
C ASN A 110 16.24 10.50 2.36
N ASN A 111 15.76 9.36 1.83
CA ASN A 111 14.56 8.67 2.35
C ASN A 111 14.83 7.84 3.62
N ALA A 112 16.08 7.39 3.83
CA ALA A 112 16.46 6.58 4.98
C ALA A 112 16.25 7.35 6.30
N ASP A 113 16.63 8.63 6.32
CA ASP A 113 16.46 9.51 7.48
C ASP A 113 14.97 9.73 7.82
N THR A 114 14.11 9.75 6.80
CA THR A 114 12.66 9.94 6.95
C THR A 114 12.02 8.78 7.73
N PHE A 115 12.50 7.54 7.51
CA PHE A 115 11.89 6.33 8.08
C PHE A 115 12.69 5.72 9.24
N GLU A 116 13.90 6.20 9.52
CA GLU A 116 14.81 5.59 10.50
C GLU A 116 14.15 5.41 11.87
N LYS A 117 13.47 6.45 12.36
CA LYS A 117 12.81 6.47 13.68
C LYS A 117 11.39 5.89 13.68
N ILE A 118 10.85 5.52 12.52
CA ILE A 118 9.45 5.11 12.40
C ILE A 118 9.33 3.59 12.54
N PRO A 119 8.52 3.08 13.49
CA PRO A 119 8.26 1.65 13.63
C PRO A 119 7.56 1.07 12.39
N ALA A 120 7.89 -0.17 12.03
CA ALA A 120 7.31 -0.85 10.86
C ALA A 120 5.78 -0.95 10.91
N GLU A 121 5.20 -1.12 12.10
CA GLU A 121 3.75 -1.12 12.30
C GLU A 121 3.15 0.23 11.89
N LEU A 122 3.80 1.32 12.30
CA LEU A 122 3.33 2.68 12.00
C LEU A 122 3.44 2.98 10.50
N ILE A 123 4.53 2.55 9.85
CA ILE A 123 4.72 2.64 8.39
C ILE A 123 3.55 1.95 7.67
N PHE A 124 3.25 0.69 8.04
CA PHE A 124 2.16 -0.08 7.44
C PHE A 124 0.80 0.58 7.66
N ILE A 125 0.51 1.01 8.89
CA ILE A 125 -0.77 1.65 9.25
C ILE A 125 -0.96 2.95 8.47
N ARG A 126 0.05 3.82 8.45
CA ARG A 126 -0.02 5.10 7.72
C ARG A 126 -0.23 4.88 6.23
N PHE A 127 0.45 3.90 5.64
CA PHE A 127 0.23 3.52 4.24
C PHE A 127 -1.23 3.10 3.98
N ILE A 128 -1.78 2.19 4.79
CA ILE A 128 -3.18 1.75 4.64
C ILE A 128 -4.14 2.94 4.72
N PHE A 129 -3.98 3.82 5.70
CA PHE A 129 -4.81 5.03 5.83
C PHE A 129 -4.61 6.01 4.67
N ARG A 130 -3.40 6.13 4.12
CA ARG A 130 -3.12 6.93 2.92
C ARG A 130 -3.89 6.39 1.72
N VAL A 131 -3.89 5.07 1.51
CA VAL A 131 -4.68 4.42 0.45
C VAL A 131 -6.18 4.68 0.65
N VAL A 132 -6.70 4.56 1.88
CA VAL A 132 -8.11 4.87 2.20
C VAL A 132 -8.44 6.33 1.88
N SER A 133 -7.60 7.27 2.31
CA SER A 133 -7.81 8.71 2.07
C SER A 133 -7.82 9.05 0.59
N LEU A 134 -6.83 8.57 -0.18
CA LEU A 134 -6.78 8.80 -1.62
C LEU A 134 -7.96 8.16 -2.36
N THR A 135 -8.27 6.91 -2.05
CA THR A 135 -9.33 6.17 -2.72
C THR A 135 -10.71 6.74 -2.40
N SER A 136 -10.96 7.15 -1.15
CA SER A 136 -12.24 7.78 -0.77
C SER A 136 -12.48 9.11 -1.50
N LYS A 137 -11.43 9.96 -1.65
CA LYS A 137 -11.50 11.19 -2.46
C LYS A 137 -11.85 10.88 -3.91
N GLN A 138 -11.22 9.86 -4.50
CA GLN A 138 -11.48 9.45 -5.89
C GLN A 138 -12.86 8.82 -6.09
N CYS A 139 -13.31 7.95 -5.18
CA CYS A 139 -14.66 7.38 -5.21
C CYS A 139 -15.74 8.48 -5.21
N LEU A 140 -15.54 9.58 -4.46
CA LEU A 140 -16.47 10.71 -4.48
C LEU A 140 -16.56 11.37 -5.86
N VAL A 141 -15.43 11.49 -6.57
CA VAL A 141 -15.38 11.99 -7.95
C VAL A 141 -16.11 11.04 -8.89
N THR A 142 -15.79 9.75 -8.85
CA THR A 142 -16.42 8.70 -9.68
C THR A 142 -17.95 8.64 -9.51
N VAL A 143 -18.45 8.71 -8.27
CA VAL A 143 -19.89 8.72 -7.99
C VAL A 143 -20.57 9.96 -8.58
N ARG A 144 -19.90 11.12 -8.50
CA ARG A 144 -20.43 12.38 -9.09
C ARG A 144 -20.41 12.37 -10.61
N SER A 145 -19.37 11.80 -11.23
CA SER A 145 -19.25 11.71 -12.68
C SER A 145 -20.07 10.58 -13.31
N LYS A 146 -20.69 9.70 -12.50
CA LYS A 146 -21.41 8.49 -12.96
C LYS A 146 -20.55 7.60 -13.84
N GLU A 147 -19.24 7.58 -13.56
CA GLU A 147 -18.28 6.70 -14.22
C GLU A 147 -18.45 5.24 -13.77
N ASN A 148 -17.65 4.35 -14.35
CA ASN A 148 -17.66 2.93 -14.02
C ASN A 148 -17.42 2.70 -12.50
N ASN A 149 -18.24 1.82 -11.90
CA ASN A 149 -18.19 1.46 -10.49
C ASN A 149 -16.95 0.64 -10.09
N PHE A 150 -16.07 0.28 -11.03
CA PHE A 150 -14.89 -0.54 -10.75
C PHE A 150 -14.04 0.00 -9.59
N LEU A 151 -13.82 1.32 -9.51
CA LEU A 151 -13.07 1.91 -8.39
C LEU A 151 -13.75 1.67 -7.03
N ILE A 152 -15.09 1.73 -6.99
CA ILE A 152 -15.88 1.48 -5.78
C ILE A 152 -15.77 0.00 -5.39
N GLU A 153 -15.79 -0.92 -6.36
CA GLU A 153 -15.56 -2.35 -6.14
C GLU A 153 -14.16 -2.61 -5.55
N GLN A 154 -13.12 -2.00 -6.13
CA GLN A 154 -11.75 -2.09 -5.63
C GLN A 154 -11.64 -1.54 -4.20
N PHE A 155 -12.26 -0.41 -3.91
CA PHE A 155 -12.24 0.18 -2.58
C PHE A 155 -12.92 -0.71 -1.55
N SER A 156 -14.10 -1.26 -1.88
CA SER A 156 -14.78 -2.24 -1.05
C SER A 156 -13.90 -3.46 -0.78
N CYS A 157 -13.24 -3.99 -1.82
CA CYS A 157 -12.31 -5.10 -1.68
C CYS A 157 -11.12 -4.74 -0.76
N PHE A 158 -10.60 -3.53 -0.86
CA PHE A 158 -9.50 -3.05 -0.01
C PHE A 158 -9.90 -2.96 1.46
N LEU A 159 -11.08 -2.39 1.74
CA LEU A 159 -11.63 -2.31 3.10
C LEU A 159 -11.86 -3.70 3.69
N MET A 160 -12.31 -4.68 2.89
CA MET A 160 -12.44 -6.06 3.34
C MET A 160 -11.09 -6.68 3.74
N HIS A 161 -10.00 -6.40 3.02
CA HIS A 161 -8.66 -6.84 3.43
C HIS A 161 -8.20 -6.13 4.72
N CYS A 162 -8.49 -4.84 4.87
CA CYS A 162 -8.21 -4.12 6.11
C CYS A 162 -8.94 -4.72 7.31
N LEU A 163 -10.22 -5.05 7.15
CA LEU A 163 -11.02 -5.73 8.17
C LEU A 163 -10.40 -7.09 8.53
N TYR A 164 -9.99 -7.88 7.53
CA TYR A 164 -9.31 -9.14 7.79
C TYR A 164 -8.04 -8.96 8.62
N ILE A 165 -7.18 -8.00 8.26
CA ILE A 165 -5.95 -7.69 9.01
C ILE A 165 -6.28 -7.35 10.47
N PHE A 166 -7.27 -6.49 10.70
CA PHE A 166 -7.60 -6.01 12.05
C PHE A 166 -8.41 -6.99 12.90
N GLN A 167 -9.18 -7.91 12.29
CA GLN A 167 -10.11 -8.77 13.03
C GLN A 167 -9.68 -10.24 13.10
N SER A 168 -8.82 -10.72 12.21
CA SER A 168 -8.42 -12.13 12.17
C SER A 168 -7.54 -12.58 13.34
N GLY A 169 -6.97 -11.63 14.11
CA GLY A 169 -5.97 -11.90 15.13
C GLY A 169 -4.58 -12.29 14.60
N SER A 170 -4.42 -12.40 13.28
CA SER A 170 -3.15 -12.76 12.63
C SER A 170 -2.13 -11.62 12.58
N HIS A 171 -2.59 -10.37 12.70
CA HIS A 171 -1.79 -9.16 12.67
C HIS A 171 -2.02 -8.31 13.93
N CYS A 172 -1.79 -8.90 15.10
CA CYS A 172 -2.15 -8.31 16.38
C CYS A 172 -1.28 -7.11 16.77
N LYS A 173 0.01 -7.07 16.39
CA LYS A 173 0.89 -5.93 16.67
C LYS A 173 0.46 -4.69 15.91
N ILE A 174 0.18 -4.85 14.61
CA ILE A 174 -0.37 -3.81 13.73
C ILE A 174 -1.71 -3.32 14.28
N THR A 175 -2.60 -4.24 14.64
CA THR A 175 -3.93 -3.90 15.17
C THR A 175 -3.85 -3.11 16.48
N ASN A 176 -3.07 -3.59 17.45
CA ASN A 176 -2.90 -2.93 18.74
C ASN A 176 -2.27 -1.53 18.59
N LYS A 177 -1.29 -1.39 17.69
CA LYS A 177 -0.68 -0.10 17.39
C LYS A 177 -1.69 0.84 16.73
N CYS A 178 -2.52 0.35 15.81
CA CYS A 178 -3.59 1.12 15.15
C CYS A 178 -4.59 1.66 16.18
N ILE A 179 -5.10 0.81 17.09
CA ILE A 179 -6.00 1.22 18.17
C ILE A 179 -5.34 2.30 19.06
N THR A 180 -4.07 2.12 19.39
CA THR A 180 -3.32 3.09 20.20
C THR A 180 -3.22 4.45 19.51
N ILE A 181 -2.99 4.49 18.19
CA ILE A 181 -2.92 5.71 17.40
C ILE A 181 -4.27 6.41 17.36
N LEU A 182 -5.33 5.65 17.05
CA LEU A 182 -6.70 6.17 16.97
C LEU A 182 -7.17 6.74 18.31
N ASN A 183 -6.94 6.02 19.41
CA ASN A 183 -7.34 6.47 20.74
C ASN A 183 -6.59 7.72 21.22
N LYS A 184 -5.36 7.91 20.74
CA LYS A 184 -4.54 9.07 21.10
C LYS A 184 -4.78 10.27 20.17
N ASN A 185 -5.64 10.14 19.15
CA ASN A 185 -5.82 11.13 18.08
C ASN A 185 -4.48 11.64 17.53
N ILE A 186 -3.48 10.74 17.43
CA ILE A 186 -2.18 11.12 16.90
C ILE A 186 -2.40 11.53 15.43
N PRO A 187 -2.14 12.81 15.07
CA PRO A 187 -2.39 13.27 13.72
C PRO A 187 -1.49 12.52 12.74
N PHE A 188 -2.01 12.21 11.55
CA PHE A 188 -1.24 11.51 10.51
C PHE A 188 -0.27 12.45 9.75
N ASP A 189 -0.03 13.66 10.27
CA ASP A 189 0.81 14.70 9.65
C ASP A 189 2.29 14.58 10.06
N GLU A 190 3.17 15.19 9.24
CA GLU A 190 4.64 15.10 9.28
C GLU A 190 5.28 15.45 10.63
N ASN A 191 4.58 16.16 11.52
CA ASN A 191 5.12 16.66 12.80
C ASN A 191 5.46 15.56 13.83
N ASP A 192 5.12 14.30 13.54
CA ASP A 192 5.47 13.14 14.36
C ASP A 192 6.90 12.62 14.14
N VAL A 193 7.72 13.31 13.35
CA VAL A 193 9.17 13.10 13.31
C VAL A 193 9.86 14.08 14.26
N ILE A 194 9.66 13.90 15.57
CA ILE A 194 10.56 14.45 16.59
C ILE A 194 10.96 13.33 17.55
#